data_AF-A0A435VD02-F1
#
_entry.id   AF-A0A435VD02-F1
#
_cell.length_a   1.000
_cell.length_b   1.000
_cell.length_c   1.000
_cell.angle_alpha   90.00
_cell.angle_beta   90.00
_cell.angle_gamma   90.00
#
_symmetry.space_group_name_H-M   'P 1'
#
loop_
_entity.id
_entity.type
_entity.pdbx_description
1 polymer ?
#
loop_
_entity_poly.entity_id
_entity_poly.type
_entity_poly.pdbx_seq_one_letter_code
_entity_poly.pdbx_strand_id
1 'polypeptide(L)' 'MSRSDEYSRLATLVATTRETSGDLFGQALVEWLRQHVRFDHCVIFGYRGASRPPLLFETFSPTESHVFVALYQEGPYP' A
#
# COMPACT_ATOMS: atom_id res chain seq x y z
N MET A 1 8.05 4.12 23.67
CA MET A 1 8.06 5.12 22.56
C MET A 1 6.80 5.95 22.71
N SER A 2 6.87 7.28 22.66
CA SER A 2 5.67 8.11 22.76
C SER A 2 4.84 7.98 21.47
N ARG A 3 3.51 7.99 21.57
CA ARG A 3 2.61 8.07 20.39
C ARG A 3 2.99 9.22 19.46
N SER A 4 3.50 10.32 20.01
CA SER A 4 3.93 11.48 19.24
C SER A 4 5.19 11.22 18.40
N ASP A 5 6.09 10.37 18.87
CA ASP A 5 7.33 10.00 18.15
C ASP A 5 7.00 9.05 16.98
N GLU A 6 6.01 8.18 17.18
CA GLU A 6 5.51 7.23 16.20
C GLU A 6 4.83 7.93 15.02
N TYR A 7 3.93 8.88 15.29
CA TYR A 7 3.29 9.67 14.24
C TYR A 7 4.28 10.58 13.50
N SER A 8 5.30 11.10 14.20
CA SER A 8 6.37 11.87 13.56
C SER A 8 7.17 11.01 12.58
N ARG A 9 7.48 9.76 12.94
CA ARG A 9 8.16 8.80 12.04
C ARG A 9 7.32 8.48 10.81
N LEU A 10 6.02 8.26 10.98
CA LEU A 10 5.12 8.03 9.85
C LEU A 10 5.07 9.24 8.91
N ALA A 11 4.99 10.45 9.46
CA ALA A 11 4.98 11.68 8.66
C ALA A 11 6.29 11.87 7.88
N THR A 12 7.44 11.61 8.48
CA THR A 12 8.74 11.63 7.78
C THR A 12 8.77 10.60 6.67
N LEU A 13 8.34 9.37 6.94
CA LEU A 13 8.30 8.28 5.97
C LEU A 13 7.48 8.65 4.73
N VAL A 14 6.25 9.16 4.94
CA VAL A 14 5.37 9.65 3.87
C VAL A 14 6.03 10.79 3.09
N ALA A 15 6.65 11.76 3.77
CA ALA A 15 7.28 12.92 3.13
C ALA A 15 8.48 12.53 2.25
N THR A 16 9.37 11.68 2.74
CA THR A 16 10.57 11.23 2.00
C THR A 16 10.20 10.41 0.77
N THR A 17 9.13 9.63 0.87
CA THR A 17 8.65 8.81 -0.26
C THR A 17 7.83 9.58 -1.29
N ARG A 18 7.38 10.81 -1.02
CA ARG A 18 6.80 11.68 -2.08
C ARG A 18 7.84 12.13 -3.11
N GLU A 19 9.11 12.06 -2.77
CA GLU A 19 10.24 12.41 -3.64
C GLU A 19 10.87 11.20 -4.34
N THR A 20 10.47 9.98 -3.94
CA THR A 20 11.03 8.72 -4.46
C THR A 20 9.93 7.83 -5.05
N SER A 21 10.25 6.91 -5.95
CA SER A 21 9.30 6.05 -6.65
C SER A 21 8.29 5.33 -5.73
N GLY A 22 7.07 5.09 -6.24
CA GLY A 22 5.94 4.55 -5.46
C GLY A 22 6.18 3.22 -4.74
N ASP A 23 7.12 2.40 -5.23
CA ASP A 23 7.49 1.13 -4.57
C ASP A 23 8.11 1.34 -3.19
N LEU A 24 8.93 2.38 -3.03
CA LEU A 24 9.58 2.69 -1.75
C LEU A 24 8.58 3.21 -0.73
N PHE A 25 7.56 3.94 -1.18
CA PHE A 25 6.43 4.34 -0.34
C PHE A 25 5.71 3.12 0.24
N GLY A 26 5.33 2.18 -0.63
CA GLY A 26 4.57 1.00 -0.25
C GLY A 26 5.33 0.11 0.75
N GLN A 27 6.62 -0.12 0.49
CA GLN A 27 7.47 -0.90 1.40
C GLN A 27 7.55 -0.27 2.79
N ALA A 28 7.86 1.02 2.85
CA ALA A 28 8.04 1.72 4.11
C ALA A 28 6.73 1.78 4.92
N LEU A 29 5.58 1.95 4.25
CA LEU A 29 4.27 1.90 4.91
C LEU A 29 3.97 0.50 5.48
N VAL A 30 4.27 -0.56 4.73
CA VAL A 30 4.08 -1.94 5.19
C VAL A 30 4.95 -2.25 6.40
N GLU A 31 6.22 -1.86 6.38
CA GLU A 31 7.14 -2.03 7.51
C GLU A 31 6.61 -1.34 8.76
N TRP A 32 6.10 -0.11 8.63
CA TRP A 32 5.48 0.60 9.74
C TRP A 32 4.22 -0.12 10.25
N LEU A 33 3.29 -0.50 9.37
CA LEU A 33 2.04 -1.18 9.76
C LEU A 33 2.31 -2.50 10.49
N ARG A 34 3.34 -3.26 10.09
CA ARG A 34 3.73 -4.53 10.73
C ARG A 34 4.21 -4.36 12.17
N GLN A 35 4.61 -3.15 12.58
CA GLN A 35 4.94 -2.86 13.99
C GLN A 35 3.68 -2.79 14.87
N HIS A 36 2.50 -2.58 14.27
CA HIS A 36 1.24 -2.36 14.98
C HIS A 36 0.27 -3.53 14.85
N VAL A 37 0.27 -4.22 13.71
CA VAL A 37 -0.65 -5.32 13.41
C VAL A 37 0.02 -6.38 12.56
N ARG A 38 -0.34 -7.65 12.78
CA ARG A 38 0.15 -8.78 11.97
C ARG A 38 -0.72 -8.95 10.72
N PHE A 39 -0.06 -9.05 9.58
CA PHE A 39 -0.66 -9.41 8.30
C PHE A 39 0.42 -9.97 7.37
N ASP A 40 0.01 -10.85 6.47
CA ASP A 40 0.92 -11.53 5.55
C ASP A 40 1.13 -10.69 4.28
N HIS A 41 0.04 -10.14 3.72
CA HIS A 41 0.07 -9.37 2.48
C HIS A 41 -0.56 -7.98 2.61
N CYS A 42 -0.11 -7.06 1.76
CA CYS A 42 -0.66 -5.72 1.62
C CYS A 42 -0.83 -5.36 0.14
N VAL A 43 -1.92 -4.65 -0.17
CA VAL A 43 -2.19 -4.05 -1.47
C VAL A 43 -2.71 -2.62 -1.27
N ILE A 44 -2.23 -1.69 -2.10
CA ILE A 44 -2.57 -0.27 -2.01
C ILE A 44 -3.13 0.20 -3.36
N PHE A 45 -4.33 0.78 -3.33
CA PHE A 45 -5.01 1.34 -4.50
C PHE A 45 -5.21 2.84 -4.34
N GLY A 46 -5.01 3.59 -5.44
CA GLY A 46 -5.28 5.03 -5.48
C GLY A 46 -6.63 5.32 -6.13
N TYR A 47 -7.60 5.88 -5.41
CA TYR A 47 -8.90 6.25 -5.99
C TYR A 47 -8.91 7.72 -6.42
N ARG A 48 -9.46 7.99 -7.62
CA ARG A 48 -9.70 9.34 -8.13
C ARG A 48 -11.09 9.44 -8.77
N GLY A 49 -12.07 9.89 -8.00
CA GLY A 49 -13.46 9.92 -8.47
C GLY A 49 -13.94 8.50 -8.80
N ALA A 50 -14.60 8.34 -9.94
CA ALA A 50 -15.13 7.05 -10.41
C ALA A 50 -14.17 6.26 -11.32
N SER A 51 -12.93 6.72 -11.50
CA SER A 51 -11.96 5.97 -12.33
C SER A 51 -11.57 4.67 -11.66
N ARG A 52 -11.30 3.63 -12.47
CA ARG A 52 -10.69 2.40 -11.97
C ARG A 52 -9.39 2.74 -11.21
N PRO A 53 -9.24 2.30 -9.96
CA PRO A 53 -8.11 2.73 -9.14
C PRO A 53 -6.83 2.02 -9.60
N PRO A 54 -5.75 2.73 -9.97
CA PRO A 54 -4.47 2.10 -10.22
C PRO A 54 -3.96 1.36 -8.98
N LEU A 55 -3.32 0.22 -9.23
CA LEU A 55 -2.48 -0.45 -8.25
C LEU A 55 -1.25 0.44 -7.99
N LEU A 56 -1.02 0.78 -6.73
CA LEU A 56 0.15 1.59 -6.33
C LEU A 56 1.26 0.72 -5.75
N PHE A 57 0.90 -0.37 -5.08
CA PHE A 57 1.84 -1.30 -4.45
C PHE A 57 1.14 -2.60 -4.07
N GLU A 58 1.87 -3.72 -4.13
CA GLU A 58 1.44 -4.99 -3.55
C GLU A 58 2.62 -5.83 -3.07
N THR A 59 2.37 -6.74 -2.12
CA THR A 59 3.33 -7.76 -1.66
C THR A 59 2.95 -9.17 -2.10
N PHE A 60 1.98 -9.31 -3.00
CA PHE A 60 1.56 -10.61 -3.53
C PHE A 60 2.61 -11.17 -4.50
N SER A 61 2.73 -12.50 -4.54
CA SER A 61 3.39 -13.15 -5.66
C SER A 61 2.60 -12.90 -6.96
N PRO A 62 3.21 -13.07 -8.15
CA PRO A 62 2.49 -12.88 -9.41
C PRO A 62 1.21 -13.72 -9.54
N THR A 63 1.21 -14.95 -9.01
CA THR A 63 0.04 -15.84 -9.02
C THR A 63 -1.07 -15.32 -8.11
N GLU A 64 -0.71 -14.84 -6.92
CA GLU A 64 -1.67 -14.26 -5.98
C GLU A 64 -2.22 -12.92 -6.48
N SER A 65 -1.38 -12.08 -7.08
CA SER A 65 -1.75 -10.79 -7.68
C SER A 65 -2.84 -10.97 -8.74
N HIS A 66 -2.76 -12.01 -9.57
CA HIS A 66 -3.81 -12.31 -10.54
C HIS A 66 -5.18 -12.47 -9.87
N VAL A 67 -5.25 -13.25 -8.79
CA VAL A 67 -6.51 -13.55 -8.10
C VAL A 67 -6.99 -12.38 -7.24
N PHE A 68 -6.11 -11.78 -6.45
CA PHE A 68 -6.49 -10.79 -5.44
C PHE A 68 -6.48 -9.35 -5.95
N VAL A 69 -5.82 -9.08 -7.08
CA VAL A 69 -5.70 -7.73 -7.64
C VAL A 69 -6.30 -7.65 -9.03
N ALA A 70 -5.83 -8.45 -9.99
CA ALA A 70 -6.27 -8.32 -11.38
C ALA A 70 -7.77 -8.62 -11.51
N LEU A 71 -8.24 -9.77 -11.00
CA LEU A 71 -9.67 -10.10 -11.02
C LEU A 71 -10.53 -9.12 -10.19
N TYR A 72 -9.99 -8.61 -9.08
CA TYR A 72 -10.69 -7.59 -8.28
C TYR A 72 -10.85 -6.28 -9.05
N GLN A 73 -9.80 -5.84 -9.73
CA GLN A 73 -9.84 -4.63 -10.56
C GLN A 73 -10.78 -4.81 -11.75
N GLU A 74 -10.78 -5.99 -12.39
CA GLU A 74 -11.69 -6.35 -13.48
C GLU A 74 -13.16 -6.19 -13.08
N GLY A 75 -13.50 -6.52 -11.84
CA GLY A 75 -14.85 -6.41 -11.28
C GLY A 75 -15.71 -7.63 -11.67
N PRO A 76 -16.81 -7.89 -10.94
CA PRO A 76 -17.65 -9.07 -11.19
C PRO A 76 -18.47 -9.01 -12.48
N TYR A 77 -18.50 -7.86 -13.17
CA TYR A 77 -19.16 -7.70 -14.46
C TYR A 77 -18.35 -6.74 -15.35
N PRO A 78 -18.05 -7.13 -16.61
CA PRO A 78 -17.44 -6.24 -17.60
C PRO A 78 -18.36 -5.07 -17.98
#